data_AF-A0A1G1TH63-F1
#
_entry.id   AF-A0A1G1TH63-F1
#
_cell.length_a   1.000
_cell.length_b   1.000
_cell.length_c   1.000
_cell.angle_alpha   90.00
_cell.angle_beta   90.00
_cell.angle_gamma   90.00
#
_symmetry.space_group_name_H-M   'P 1'
#
loop_
_entity.id
_entity.type
_entity.pdbx_description
1 polymer ?
#
loop_
_entity_poly.entity_id
_entity_poly.type
_entity_poly.pdbx_seq_one_letter_code
_entity_poly.pdbx_strand_id
1 'polypeptide(L)'
;MAQAQPATPPVGTPGLAADYYRGYFYGVLSFFTTNAPDISNRAVEQLNFAEAETDNFGVGPVASYYNPGNPDEFSGRFQGQLYVTVAGPHTFYLGSDDAAYLFLDGNPQPVASNQGDTFPFRETSGSCTLAAGLHTVQVLYGEHGGSQGLVLQYAGPNMPKQLVPNGVLYAQPTGPIRPVLTQFEAVAHNQQVDLSWATAAEENSVAFVVQKSTDGVVFTDLLSQPGAAPGPHSYEALDPNPANGVNYYRLQQLRSDRPPVYSPIKAVDIVPVPYVVSVYPVPNNGNFFIKVQPAAIESGVLELQDITGRRMYRQRIELRNGAEQQVRPNLATGMYILYFTTEAGTLVQKMLLGG
;
A
#
# COMPACT_ATOMS: atom_id res chain seq x y z
N MET A 1 -26.88 -8.38 -19.66
CA MET A 1 -26.80 -7.41 -18.55
C MET A 1 -25.48 -7.66 -17.84
N ALA A 2 -24.57 -6.70 -17.83
CA ALA A 2 -23.28 -6.87 -17.15
C ALA A 2 -23.52 -6.82 -15.64
N GLN A 3 -23.26 -7.91 -14.92
CA GLN A 3 -23.22 -7.88 -13.46
C GLN A 3 -22.00 -7.05 -13.07
N ALA A 4 -22.22 -5.97 -12.31
CA ALA A 4 -21.14 -5.18 -11.74
C ALA A 4 -20.28 -6.10 -10.86
N GLN A 5 -18.98 -6.12 -11.11
CA GLN A 5 -18.01 -6.86 -10.32
C GLN A 5 -18.06 -6.34 -8.87
N PRO A 6 -18.13 -7.22 -7.85
CA PRO A 6 -18.11 -6.78 -6.47
C PRO A 6 -16.83 -6.01 -6.20
N ALA A 7 -16.92 -4.92 -5.43
CA ALA A 7 -15.75 -4.18 -5.03
C ALA A 7 -14.78 -5.09 -4.23
N THR A 8 -13.50 -4.72 -4.19
CA THR A 8 -12.49 -5.39 -3.35
C THR A 8 -12.58 -4.90 -1.91
N PRO A 9 -12.53 -5.78 -0.87
CA PRO A 9 -12.59 -5.36 0.53
C PRO A 9 -11.44 -4.40 0.88
N PRO A 10 -11.73 -3.27 1.55
CA PRO A 10 -10.71 -2.31 1.94
C PRO A 10 -9.85 -2.81 3.11
N VAL A 11 -8.62 -2.31 3.20
CA VAL A 11 -7.73 -2.51 4.34
C VAL A 11 -8.09 -1.50 5.43
N GLY A 12 -8.39 -1.96 6.63
CA GLY A 12 -8.67 -1.12 7.80
C GLY A 12 -8.91 -1.96 9.05
N THR A 13 -8.93 -1.31 10.22
CA THR A 13 -9.29 -1.97 11.49
C THR A 13 -10.79 -2.27 11.49
N PRO A 14 -11.21 -3.54 11.61
CA PRO A 14 -12.62 -3.90 11.67
C PRO A 14 -13.36 -3.19 12.81
N GLY A 15 -14.62 -2.85 12.59
CA GLY A 15 -15.53 -2.29 13.60
C GLY A 15 -15.76 -0.79 13.44
N LEU A 16 -16.19 -0.14 14.51
CA LEU A 16 -16.44 1.29 14.62
C LEU A 16 -15.60 1.90 15.74
N ALA A 17 -15.28 3.18 15.60
CA ALA A 17 -14.76 3.98 16.70
C ALA A 17 -15.94 4.54 17.50
N ALA A 18 -15.95 4.31 18.82
CA ALA A 18 -17.00 4.75 19.71
C ALA A 18 -16.48 5.78 20.72
N ASP A 19 -17.17 6.91 20.80
CA ASP A 19 -17.00 7.94 21.81
C ASP A 19 -18.20 7.91 22.76
N TYR A 20 -17.97 8.03 24.06
CA TYR A 20 -19.03 8.06 25.08
C TYR A 20 -18.94 9.34 25.89
N TYR A 21 -20.09 9.93 26.14
CA TYR A 21 -20.27 11.25 26.71
C TYR A 21 -21.13 11.17 27.95
N ARG A 22 -20.80 11.97 28.94
CA ARG A 22 -21.65 12.17 30.11
C ARG A 22 -22.92 12.92 29.72
N GLY A 23 -24.06 12.43 30.19
CA GLY A 23 -25.38 13.04 29.97
C GLY A 23 -26.08 12.55 28.71
N TYR A 24 -27.39 12.77 28.69
CA TYR A 24 -28.28 12.47 27.57
C TYR A 24 -28.34 13.65 26.58
N PHE A 25 -28.35 13.36 25.27
CA PHE A 25 -28.26 14.40 24.24
C PHE A 25 -29.60 15.06 23.87
N TYR A 26 -30.75 14.56 24.37
CA TYR A 26 -32.09 15.14 24.18
C TYR A 26 -32.46 15.46 22.72
N GLY A 27 -32.00 14.66 21.75
CA GLY A 27 -32.22 14.94 20.33
C GLY A 27 -31.40 16.10 19.75
N VAL A 28 -30.57 16.77 20.56
CA VAL A 28 -29.77 17.94 20.17
C VAL A 28 -28.45 17.50 19.56
N LEU A 29 -28.38 17.39 18.23
CA LEU A 29 -27.20 16.85 17.53
C LEU A 29 -25.89 17.61 17.82
N SER A 30 -25.97 18.92 18.10
CA SER A 30 -24.79 19.72 18.44
C SER A 30 -24.10 19.24 19.72
N PHE A 31 -24.79 18.50 20.59
CA PHE A 31 -24.24 17.88 21.80
C PHE A 31 -22.91 17.16 21.54
N PHE A 32 -22.80 16.39 20.44
CA PHE A 32 -21.61 15.60 20.09
C PHE A 32 -20.44 16.43 19.51
N THR A 33 -20.67 17.73 19.29
CA THR A 33 -19.65 18.68 18.82
C THR A 33 -19.29 19.72 19.89
N THR A 34 -20.21 20.01 20.81
CA THR A 34 -20.00 20.97 21.90
C THR A 34 -19.42 20.34 23.15
N ASN A 35 -19.66 19.04 23.37
CA ASN A 35 -19.15 18.31 24.53
C ASN A 35 -17.96 17.44 24.12
N ALA A 36 -17.00 17.30 25.04
CA ALA A 36 -15.91 16.33 24.90
C ALA A 36 -16.37 14.96 25.43
N PRO A 37 -15.97 13.85 24.79
CA PRO A 37 -16.25 12.52 25.31
C PRO A 37 -15.35 12.17 26.50
N ASP A 38 -15.90 11.45 27.48
CA ASP A 38 -15.15 10.90 28.63
C ASP A 38 -14.37 9.63 28.23
N ILE A 39 -14.91 8.84 27.29
CA ILE A 39 -14.21 7.72 26.62
C ILE A 39 -14.16 8.04 25.14
N SER A 40 -12.97 8.05 24.53
CA SER A 40 -12.82 8.32 23.10
C SER A 40 -12.21 7.15 22.33
N ASN A 41 -12.61 7.02 21.07
CA ASN A 41 -12.04 6.09 20.09
C ASN A 41 -11.98 4.63 20.55
N ARG A 42 -12.96 4.19 21.35
CA ARG A 42 -13.06 2.80 21.79
C ARG A 42 -13.52 1.92 20.63
N ALA A 43 -12.78 0.86 20.34
CA ALA A 43 -13.16 -0.07 19.28
C ALA A 43 -14.47 -0.81 19.65
N VAL A 44 -15.41 -0.84 18.72
CA VAL A 44 -16.67 -1.58 18.83
C VAL A 44 -16.83 -2.40 17.56
N GLU A 45 -16.76 -3.73 17.67
CA GLU A 45 -16.78 -4.61 16.50
C GLU A 45 -18.10 -4.52 15.73
N GLN A 46 -19.23 -4.41 16.44
CA GLN A 46 -20.58 -4.38 15.88
C GLN A 46 -21.51 -3.60 16.82
N LEU A 47 -22.58 -3.02 16.27
CA LEU A 47 -23.67 -2.46 17.07
C LEU A 47 -24.71 -3.55 17.33
N ASN A 48 -24.46 -4.35 18.36
CA ASN A 48 -25.32 -5.45 18.79
C ASN A 48 -25.42 -5.51 20.32
N PHE A 49 -25.71 -4.37 20.93
CA PHE A 49 -25.94 -4.24 22.35
C PHE A 49 -27.40 -4.64 22.62
N ALA A 50 -27.60 -5.89 23.02
CA ALA A 50 -28.92 -6.39 23.39
C ALA A 50 -29.46 -5.60 24.59
N GLU A 51 -30.77 -5.29 24.58
CA GLU A 51 -31.45 -4.60 25.68
C GLU A 51 -31.13 -5.25 27.03
N ALA A 52 -30.63 -4.44 27.97
CA ALA A 52 -30.28 -4.89 29.31
C ALA A 52 -30.31 -3.71 30.29
N GLU A 53 -30.61 -4.00 31.55
CA GLU A 53 -30.41 -3.02 32.65
C GLU A 53 -28.94 -2.94 33.11
N THR A 54 -28.10 -3.88 32.67
CA THR A 54 -26.67 -3.93 33.01
C THR A 54 -25.82 -3.13 32.03
N ASP A 55 -24.61 -2.72 32.44
CA ASP A 55 -23.58 -1.99 31.68
C ASP A 55 -22.99 -2.77 30.51
N ASN A 56 -23.83 -3.14 29.53
CA ASN A 56 -23.48 -3.87 28.31
C ASN A 56 -22.62 -3.03 27.35
N PHE A 57 -22.70 -1.70 27.43
CA PHE A 57 -21.78 -0.79 26.74
C PHE A 57 -20.44 -0.65 27.47
N GLY A 58 -20.33 -1.02 28.75
CA GLY A 58 -19.13 -0.87 29.57
C GLY A 58 -18.72 0.60 29.77
N VAL A 59 -19.68 1.50 29.92
CA VAL A 59 -19.46 2.95 30.06
C VAL A 59 -19.01 3.35 31.46
N GLY A 60 -19.29 2.53 32.47
CA GLY A 60 -18.89 2.79 33.85
C GLY A 60 -19.32 4.20 34.31
N PRO A 61 -18.42 4.97 34.95
CA PRO A 61 -18.76 6.27 35.53
C PRO A 61 -18.98 7.39 34.52
N VAL A 62 -18.92 7.13 33.21
CA VAL A 62 -19.33 8.10 32.18
C VAL A 62 -20.82 8.44 32.34
N ALA A 63 -21.63 7.43 32.67
CA ALA A 63 -23.03 7.60 33.04
C ALA A 63 -23.17 8.53 34.25
N SER A 64 -24.09 9.50 34.17
CA SER A 64 -24.32 10.44 35.28
C SER A 64 -24.99 9.75 36.47
N TYR A 65 -25.84 8.77 36.20
CA TYR A 65 -26.36 7.87 37.23
C TYR A 65 -25.77 6.49 37.02
N TYR A 66 -25.02 6.03 38.01
CA TYR A 66 -24.39 4.71 37.99
C TYR A 66 -24.70 3.97 39.30
N ASN A 67 -25.81 3.25 39.32
CA ASN A 67 -26.08 2.24 40.35
C ASN A 67 -25.30 0.95 39.95
N PRO A 68 -25.06 -0.06 40.81
CA PRO A 68 -23.98 -1.05 40.64
C PRO A 68 -24.11 -1.88 39.35
N GLY A 69 -23.56 -1.36 38.26
CA GLY A 69 -23.65 -1.93 36.91
C GLY A 69 -24.85 -1.47 36.08
N ASN A 70 -25.63 -0.47 36.48
CA ASN A 70 -26.79 0.07 35.75
C ASN A 70 -26.53 1.54 35.39
N PRO A 71 -25.97 1.83 34.20
CA PRO A 71 -25.66 3.18 33.77
C PRO A 71 -26.87 3.86 33.10
N ASP A 72 -27.24 5.04 33.61
CA ASP A 72 -28.22 5.93 32.98
C ASP A 72 -27.60 7.32 32.73
N GLU A 73 -28.24 8.12 31.88
CA GLU A 73 -27.79 9.44 31.46
C GLU A 73 -26.37 9.44 30.84
N PHE A 74 -26.24 8.77 29.70
CA PHE A 74 -25.05 8.88 28.85
C PHE A 74 -25.43 8.92 27.37
N SER A 75 -24.47 9.33 26.55
CA SER A 75 -24.63 9.33 25.08
C SER A 75 -23.43 8.67 24.41
N GLY A 76 -23.65 8.08 23.25
CA GLY A 76 -22.63 7.43 22.44
C GLY A 76 -22.60 7.97 21.02
N ARG A 77 -21.41 8.12 20.44
CA ARG A 77 -21.20 8.34 19.01
C ARG A 77 -20.35 7.19 18.46
N PHE A 78 -20.92 6.43 17.56
CA PHE A 78 -20.25 5.34 16.85
C PHE A 78 -20.01 5.77 15.41
N GLN A 79 -18.77 5.77 14.95
CA GLN A 79 -18.40 6.34 13.66
C GLN A 79 -17.36 5.47 12.95
N GLY A 80 -17.43 5.46 11.62
CA GLY A 80 -16.54 4.68 10.77
C GLY A 80 -17.03 4.62 9.33
N GLN A 81 -16.72 3.51 8.65
CA GLN A 81 -17.23 3.18 7.33
C GLN A 81 -18.06 1.89 7.36
N LEU A 82 -19.05 1.85 6.48
CA LEU A 82 -19.75 0.64 6.05
C LEU A 82 -19.32 0.30 4.62
N TYR A 83 -18.96 -0.96 4.40
CA TYR A 83 -18.61 -1.47 3.09
C TYR A 83 -19.78 -2.19 2.42
N VAL A 84 -20.21 -1.65 1.28
CA VAL A 84 -21.32 -2.17 0.48
C VAL A 84 -20.76 -2.93 -0.73
N THR A 85 -21.09 -4.21 -0.84
CA THR A 85 -20.58 -5.07 -1.92
C THR A 85 -21.41 -4.99 -3.19
N VAL A 86 -22.72 -4.74 -3.07
CA VAL A 86 -23.67 -4.67 -4.20
C VAL A 86 -24.39 -3.34 -4.15
N ALA A 87 -24.21 -2.50 -5.17
CA ALA A 87 -24.94 -1.23 -5.28
C ALA A 87 -26.45 -1.46 -5.37
N GLY A 88 -27.24 -0.56 -4.78
CA GLY A 88 -28.70 -0.60 -4.86
C GLY A 88 -29.40 -0.16 -3.58
N PRO A 89 -30.72 -0.38 -3.49
CA PRO A 89 -31.51 -0.01 -2.31
C PRO A 89 -31.10 -0.86 -1.11
N HIS A 90 -30.76 -0.20 -0.02
CA HIS A 90 -30.51 -0.79 1.29
C HIS A 90 -31.53 -0.24 2.28
N THR A 91 -32.05 -1.13 3.13
CA THR A 91 -32.91 -0.77 4.26
C THR A 91 -32.13 -1.00 5.53
N PHE A 92 -32.01 0.02 6.37
CA PHE A 92 -31.41 -0.06 7.69
C PHE A 92 -32.49 -0.15 8.75
N TYR A 93 -32.26 -0.98 9.75
CA TYR A 93 -33.13 -1.17 10.89
C TYR A 93 -32.32 -0.83 12.14
N LEU A 94 -32.81 0.15 12.90
CA LEU A 94 -32.13 0.71 14.07
C LEU A 94 -33.01 0.45 15.29
N GLY A 95 -32.59 -0.52 16.10
CA GLY A 95 -33.17 -0.81 17.40
C GLY A 95 -32.46 -0.02 18.48
N SER A 96 -33.20 0.68 19.34
CA SER A 96 -32.61 1.29 20.52
C SER A 96 -33.59 1.46 21.67
N ASP A 97 -33.01 1.48 22.86
CA ASP A 97 -33.56 2.03 24.10
C ASP A 97 -32.42 2.86 24.73
N ASP A 98 -32.51 4.17 24.90
CA ASP A 98 -33.60 5.07 24.49
C ASP A 98 -33.48 5.53 23.01
N ALA A 99 -32.62 6.50 22.74
CA ALA A 99 -32.57 7.25 21.48
C ALA A 99 -31.42 6.78 20.58
N ALA A 100 -31.66 6.70 19.27
CA ALA A 100 -30.61 6.44 18.29
C ALA A 100 -30.88 7.10 16.93
N TYR A 101 -29.84 7.57 16.26
CA TYR A 101 -29.92 8.22 14.96
C TYR A 101 -28.81 7.70 14.05
N LEU A 102 -29.18 7.09 12.91
CA LEU A 102 -28.23 6.60 11.90
C LEU A 102 -28.08 7.59 10.76
N PHE A 103 -26.85 8.00 10.48
CA PHE A 103 -26.48 8.85 9.36
C PHE A 103 -25.53 8.10 8.42
N LEU A 104 -25.68 8.35 7.13
CA LEU A 104 -24.81 7.83 6.08
C LEU A 104 -24.30 8.97 5.20
N ASP A 105 -23.05 8.86 4.74
CA ASP A 105 -22.42 9.76 3.75
C ASP A 105 -22.50 11.26 4.08
N GLY A 106 -22.42 11.60 5.38
CA GLY A 106 -22.52 12.97 5.86
C GLY A 106 -23.88 13.64 5.61
N ASN A 107 -24.93 12.87 5.29
CA ASN A 107 -26.27 13.40 5.11
C ASN A 107 -26.76 14.04 6.43
N PRO A 108 -27.24 15.29 6.42
CA PRO A 108 -27.73 15.95 7.63
C PRO A 108 -29.03 15.34 8.17
N GLN A 109 -29.74 14.53 7.38
CA GLN A 109 -30.94 13.81 7.83
C GLN A 109 -30.60 12.35 8.13
N PRO A 110 -31.06 11.81 9.27
CA PRO A 110 -30.85 10.41 9.58
C PRO A 110 -31.64 9.52 8.63
N VAL A 111 -31.04 8.39 8.23
CA VAL A 111 -31.71 7.35 7.44
C VAL A 111 -32.76 6.64 8.28
N ALA A 112 -32.43 6.35 9.54
CA ALA A 112 -33.34 5.83 10.54
C ALA A 112 -33.08 6.56 11.87
N SER A 113 -34.14 6.88 12.60
CA SER A 113 -34.00 7.48 13.92
C SER A 113 -35.08 6.99 14.88
N ASN A 114 -34.71 6.99 16.14
CA ASN A 114 -35.52 6.74 17.31
C ASN A 114 -35.26 7.93 18.25
N GLN A 115 -36.28 8.76 18.47
CA GLN A 115 -36.16 10.01 19.23
C GLN A 115 -36.08 9.82 20.76
N GLY A 116 -36.14 8.56 21.25
CA GLY A 116 -36.11 8.20 22.68
C GLY A 116 -37.32 8.64 23.52
N ASP A 117 -37.10 8.62 24.84
CA ASP A 117 -37.71 9.47 25.88
C ASP A 117 -39.19 9.18 26.24
N THR A 118 -39.58 7.89 26.27
CA THR A 118 -40.77 7.31 26.99
C THR A 118 -41.08 5.86 26.57
N PHE A 119 -40.25 5.23 25.74
CA PHE A 119 -40.56 3.93 25.13
C PHE A 119 -39.45 2.93 25.43
N PRO A 120 -39.79 1.66 25.72
CA PRO A 120 -38.80 0.60 25.79
C PRO A 120 -38.16 0.36 24.41
N PHE A 121 -37.20 -0.56 24.35
CA PHE A 121 -36.52 -0.93 23.12
C PHE A 121 -37.47 -1.06 21.92
N ARG A 122 -37.22 -0.25 20.90
CA ARG A 122 -37.99 -0.25 19.66
C ARG A 122 -37.09 -0.17 18.45
N GLU A 123 -37.56 -0.78 17.36
CA GLU A 123 -36.91 -0.74 16.06
C GLU A 123 -37.61 0.27 15.15
N THR A 124 -36.81 1.13 14.52
CA THR A 124 -37.24 1.93 13.36
C THR A 124 -36.45 1.54 12.13
N SER A 125 -36.92 1.91 10.95
CA SER A 125 -36.22 1.59 9.71
C SER A 125 -36.30 2.72 8.70
N GLY A 126 -35.35 2.74 7.77
CA GLY A 126 -35.37 3.63 6.63
C GLY A 126 -34.52 3.09 5.50
N SER A 127 -34.77 3.56 4.28
CA SER A 127 -34.11 3.06 3.07
C SER A 127 -33.38 4.16 2.34
N CYS A 128 -32.23 3.82 1.77
CA CYS A 128 -31.44 4.67 0.89
C CYS A 128 -30.83 3.84 -0.24
N THR A 129 -30.40 4.48 -1.33
CA THR A 129 -29.66 3.82 -2.40
C THR A 129 -28.18 4.06 -2.19
N LEU A 130 -27.40 2.99 -2.07
CA LEU A 130 -25.95 3.04 -1.88
C LEU A 130 -25.23 2.54 -3.14
N ALA A 131 -24.06 3.12 -3.43
CA ALA A 131 -23.15 2.57 -4.42
C ALA A 131 -22.44 1.34 -3.85
N ALA A 132 -21.73 0.58 -4.67
CA ALA A 132 -20.76 -0.38 -4.16
C ALA A 132 -19.50 0.38 -3.72
N GLY A 133 -18.94 0.06 -2.55
CA GLY A 133 -17.79 0.75 -1.98
C GLY A 133 -17.99 1.13 -0.51
N LEU A 134 -17.12 2.03 -0.04
CA LEU A 134 -17.15 2.53 1.34
C LEU A 134 -18.10 3.71 1.48
N HIS A 135 -18.91 3.67 2.52
CA HIS A 135 -19.86 4.70 2.91
C HIS A 135 -19.59 5.14 4.33
N THR A 136 -19.59 6.45 4.61
CA THR A 136 -19.46 6.93 6.00
C THR A 136 -20.70 6.55 6.78
N VAL A 137 -20.50 6.01 7.97
CA VAL A 137 -21.58 5.64 8.88
C VAL A 137 -21.34 6.30 10.23
N GLN A 138 -22.40 6.90 10.77
CA GLN A 138 -22.42 7.43 12.11
C GLN A 138 -23.73 7.03 12.78
N VAL A 139 -23.64 6.47 13.97
CA VAL A 139 -24.79 6.25 14.85
C VAL A 139 -24.59 7.10 16.10
N LEU A 140 -25.56 7.97 16.37
CA LEU A 140 -25.65 8.69 17.62
C LEU A 140 -26.64 7.96 18.51
N TYR A 141 -26.32 7.80 19.78
CA TYR A 141 -27.09 7.07 20.77
C TYR A 141 -27.19 7.87 22.06
N GLY A 142 -28.27 7.67 22.81
CA GLY A 142 -28.45 8.23 24.14
C GLY A 142 -29.30 7.31 24.98
N GLU A 143 -28.85 7.11 26.22
CA GLU A 143 -29.56 6.46 27.30
C GLU A 143 -29.97 7.52 28.31
N HIS A 144 -31.27 7.69 28.54
CA HIS A 144 -31.77 8.60 29.56
C HIS A 144 -32.00 7.85 30.86
N GLY A 145 -32.68 6.70 30.81
CA GLY A 145 -32.57 5.71 31.86
C GLY A 145 -33.52 4.51 31.76
N GLY A 146 -33.21 3.49 32.55
CA GLY A 146 -33.92 2.21 32.54
C GLY A 146 -33.07 1.12 31.91
N SER A 147 -33.59 0.50 30.84
CA SER A 147 -32.83 -0.49 30.06
C SER A 147 -32.17 0.20 28.88
N GLN A 148 -30.96 -0.24 28.57
CA GLN A 148 -30.17 0.29 27.46
C GLN A 148 -29.99 -0.75 26.37
N GLY A 149 -30.06 -0.34 25.11
CA GLY A 149 -29.82 -1.22 23.97
C GLY A 149 -29.58 -0.46 22.67
N LEU A 150 -28.76 -1.03 21.80
CA LEU A 150 -28.49 -0.50 20.47
C LEU A 150 -28.13 -1.62 19.49
N VAL A 151 -28.98 -1.82 18.49
CA VAL A 151 -28.81 -2.85 17.46
C VAL A 151 -28.94 -2.22 16.08
N LEU A 152 -27.94 -2.43 15.21
CA LEU A 152 -27.98 -2.02 13.81
C LEU A 152 -28.03 -3.23 12.89
N GLN A 153 -29.11 -3.32 12.12
CA GLN A 153 -29.31 -4.35 11.10
C GLN A 153 -29.54 -3.70 9.74
N TYR A 154 -29.35 -4.46 8.67
CA TYR A 154 -29.56 -4.01 7.31
C TYR A 154 -30.03 -5.13 6.39
N ALA A 155 -30.74 -4.75 5.34
CA ALA A 155 -31.10 -5.57 4.18
C ALA A 155 -30.67 -4.83 2.92
N GLY A 156 -30.43 -5.56 1.84
CA GLY A 156 -29.98 -4.99 0.57
C GLY A 156 -30.27 -5.90 -0.62
N PRO A 157 -29.77 -5.57 -1.82
CA PRO A 157 -30.00 -6.37 -3.01
C PRO A 157 -29.45 -7.79 -2.83
N ASN A 158 -30.33 -8.79 -2.89
CA ASN A 158 -30.01 -10.21 -2.64
C ASN A 158 -29.42 -10.50 -1.25
N MET A 159 -29.66 -9.62 -0.27
CA MET A 159 -29.19 -9.76 1.10
C MET A 159 -30.37 -9.61 2.06
N PRO A 160 -30.82 -10.69 2.74
CA PRO A 160 -31.91 -10.59 3.71
C PRO A 160 -31.50 -9.72 4.90
N LYS A 161 -32.48 -9.25 5.68
CA LYS A 161 -32.23 -8.52 6.93
C LYS A 161 -31.29 -9.35 7.82
N GLN A 162 -30.16 -8.76 8.19
CA GLN A 162 -29.18 -9.34 9.10
C GLN A 162 -28.51 -8.25 9.94
N LEU A 163 -27.87 -8.65 11.03
CA LEU A 163 -26.98 -7.75 11.78
C LEU A 163 -25.89 -7.22 10.85
N VAL A 164 -25.49 -5.95 11.00
CA VAL A 164 -24.34 -5.43 10.25
C VAL A 164 -23.07 -6.10 10.79
N PRO A 165 -22.39 -6.97 10.01
CA PRO A 165 -21.27 -7.74 10.52
C PRO A 165 -20.00 -6.88 10.63
N ASN A 166 -19.13 -7.24 11.57
CA ASN A 166 -17.82 -6.59 11.77
C ASN A 166 -16.99 -6.54 10.47
N GLY A 167 -17.10 -7.58 9.63
CA GLY A 167 -16.36 -7.69 8.37
C GLY A 167 -16.73 -6.66 7.30
N VAL A 168 -17.78 -5.85 7.50
CA VAL A 168 -18.11 -4.72 6.62
C VAL A 168 -18.00 -3.36 7.33
N LEU A 169 -17.52 -3.32 8.57
CA LEU A 169 -17.35 -2.10 9.36
C LEU A 169 -15.86 -1.78 9.48
N TYR A 170 -15.52 -0.50 9.38
CA TYR A 170 -14.14 -0.03 9.54
C TYR A 170 -14.07 1.24 10.38
N ALA A 171 -13.31 1.21 11.49
CA ALA A 171 -13.39 2.24 12.55
C ALA A 171 -12.94 3.63 12.09
N GLN A 172 -12.16 3.68 11.01
CA GLN A 172 -11.84 4.88 10.27
C GLN A 172 -11.72 4.50 8.80
N PRO A 173 -12.29 5.27 7.85
CA PRO A 173 -11.66 5.33 6.55
C PRO A 173 -10.29 5.94 6.73
N THR A 174 -9.26 5.26 6.26
CA THR A 174 -8.03 5.96 5.93
C THR A 174 -8.40 7.00 4.88
N GLY A 175 -8.40 8.30 5.23
CA GLY A 175 -8.42 9.38 4.23
C GLY A 175 -7.38 9.10 3.13
N PRO A 176 -7.46 9.75 1.94
CA PRO A 176 -6.67 9.36 0.76
C PRO A 176 -5.23 9.06 1.16
N ILE A 177 -4.71 7.92 0.70
CA ILE A 177 -3.37 7.47 1.03
C ILE A 177 -2.41 8.58 0.59
N ARG A 178 -1.87 9.32 1.54
CA ARG A 178 -0.77 10.26 1.39
C ARG A 178 0.39 9.58 2.11
N PRO A 179 1.41 9.07 1.41
CA PRO A 179 1.78 9.43 0.06
C PRO A 179 0.88 8.88 -1.05
N VAL A 180 0.47 9.75 -1.99
CA VAL A 180 -0.36 9.34 -3.15
C VAL A 180 0.58 8.89 -4.24
N LEU A 181 0.76 7.57 -4.40
CA LEU A 181 1.52 7.02 -5.52
C LEU A 181 0.79 7.32 -6.83
N THR A 182 1.46 7.98 -7.76
CA THR A 182 0.93 8.19 -9.11
C THR A 182 1.45 7.15 -10.09
N GLN A 183 2.66 6.62 -9.83
CA GLN A 183 3.31 5.67 -10.70
C GLN A 183 4.36 4.85 -9.92
N PHE A 184 4.51 3.58 -10.30
CA PHE A 184 5.67 2.75 -9.99
C PHE A 184 5.97 1.90 -11.22
N GLU A 185 7.19 1.95 -11.72
CA GLU A 185 7.64 1.20 -12.89
C GLU A 185 8.94 0.44 -12.57
N ALA A 186 9.12 -0.68 -13.27
CA ALA A 186 10.33 -1.48 -13.25
C ALA A 186 10.62 -1.93 -14.68
N VAL A 187 11.82 -1.65 -15.19
CA VAL A 187 12.19 -1.88 -16.59
C VAL A 187 13.54 -2.58 -16.64
N ALA A 188 13.63 -3.68 -17.39
CA ALA A 188 14.90 -4.35 -17.63
C ALA A 188 15.79 -3.49 -18.52
N HIS A 189 17.04 -3.31 -18.10
CA HIS A 189 18.07 -2.63 -18.87
C HIS A 189 19.43 -3.28 -18.59
N ASN A 190 20.06 -3.83 -19.62
CA ASN A 190 21.43 -4.39 -19.55
C ASN A 190 21.65 -5.50 -18.50
N GLN A 191 20.70 -6.41 -18.31
CA GLN A 191 20.69 -7.41 -17.22
C GLN A 191 20.57 -6.82 -15.80
N GLN A 192 20.14 -5.56 -15.70
CA GLN A 192 19.75 -4.89 -14.47
C GLN A 192 18.27 -4.48 -14.56
N VAL A 193 17.69 -4.01 -13.45
CA VAL A 193 16.34 -3.44 -13.46
C VAL A 193 16.35 -2.02 -12.92
N ASP A 194 15.99 -1.07 -13.80
CA ASP A 194 15.76 0.32 -13.45
C ASP A 194 14.35 0.45 -12.86
N LEU A 195 14.26 1.02 -11.67
CA LEU A 195 13.01 1.23 -10.94
C LEU A 195 12.76 2.73 -10.78
N SER A 196 11.51 3.15 -10.96
CA SER A 196 11.11 4.54 -10.72
C SER A 196 9.71 4.64 -10.12
N TRP A 197 9.50 5.65 -9.29
CA TRP A 197 8.16 6.00 -8.80
C TRP A 197 7.97 7.49 -8.63
N ALA A 198 6.70 7.89 -8.66
CA ALA A 198 6.29 9.26 -8.44
C ALA A 198 5.13 9.34 -7.45
N THR A 199 5.12 10.41 -6.67
CA THR A 199 4.08 10.73 -5.70
C THR A 199 3.46 12.08 -6.02
N ALA A 200 2.17 12.26 -5.74
CA ALA A 200 1.50 13.56 -5.85
C ALA A 200 1.50 14.35 -4.53
N ALA A 201 1.69 13.66 -3.41
CA ALA A 201 1.79 14.22 -2.07
C ALA A 201 2.50 13.20 -1.17
N GLU A 202 3.13 13.66 -0.08
CA GLU A 202 3.89 12.84 0.87
C GLU A 202 3.64 13.22 2.34
N GLU A 203 2.39 13.49 2.68
CA GLU A 203 2.02 13.77 4.07
C GLU A 203 2.25 12.53 4.95
N ASN A 204 2.89 12.70 6.11
CA ASN A 204 3.25 11.63 7.05
C ASN A 204 4.08 10.47 6.44
N SER A 205 4.71 10.68 5.29
CA SER A 205 5.60 9.71 4.64
C SER A 205 6.87 9.54 5.46
N VAL A 206 7.23 8.30 5.79
CA VAL A 206 8.47 7.95 6.49
C VAL A 206 9.52 7.51 5.49
N ALA A 207 9.19 6.51 4.66
CA ALA A 207 10.09 5.95 3.66
C ALA A 207 9.35 5.13 2.61
N PHE A 208 10.02 4.90 1.49
CA PHE A 208 9.64 3.97 0.43
C PHE A 208 10.67 2.83 0.41
N VAL A 209 10.19 1.60 0.61
CA VAL A 209 11.02 0.39 0.56
C VAL A 209 10.71 -0.34 -0.74
N VAL A 210 11.70 -0.46 -1.61
CA VAL A 210 11.60 -1.30 -2.81
C VAL A 210 11.82 -2.74 -2.37
N GLN A 211 10.87 -3.61 -2.69
CA GLN A 211 10.97 -5.04 -2.41
C GLN A 211 11.02 -5.84 -3.71
N LYS A 212 11.81 -6.91 -3.71
CA LYS A 212 11.95 -7.86 -4.84
C LYS A 212 11.57 -9.28 -4.44
N SER A 213 11.15 -10.07 -5.42
CA SER A 213 10.78 -11.48 -5.28
C SER A 213 11.06 -12.24 -6.58
N THR A 214 11.33 -13.54 -6.48
CA THR A 214 11.48 -14.46 -7.64
C THR A 214 10.27 -15.37 -7.83
N ASP A 215 9.36 -15.45 -6.84
CA ASP A 215 8.14 -16.27 -6.89
C ASP A 215 6.85 -15.43 -6.91
N GLY A 216 6.96 -14.11 -6.71
CA GLY A 216 5.82 -13.19 -6.61
C GLY A 216 5.03 -13.32 -5.30
N VAL A 217 5.50 -14.12 -4.35
CA VAL A 217 4.83 -14.43 -3.08
C VAL A 217 5.67 -13.94 -1.90
N VAL A 218 6.94 -14.35 -1.83
CA VAL A 218 7.87 -13.97 -0.78
C VAL A 218 8.72 -12.80 -1.27
N PHE A 219 8.55 -11.65 -0.63
CA PHE A 219 9.27 -10.42 -0.96
C PHE A 219 10.34 -10.12 0.08
N THR A 220 11.51 -9.71 -0.39
CA THR A 220 12.63 -9.23 0.44
C THR A 220 12.96 -7.78 0.09
N ASP A 221 13.41 -7.01 1.07
CA ASP A 221 13.81 -5.63 0.87
C ASP A 221 15.06 -5.56 -0.01
N LEU A 222 14.99 -4.76 -1.08
CA LEU A 222 16.13 -4.43 -1.94
C LEU A 222 16.81 -3.16 -1.44
N LEU A 223 16.02 -2.09 -1.23
CA LEU A 223 16.51 -0.82 -0.70
C LEU A 223 15.38 -0.01 -0.05
N SER A 224 15.76 1.00 0.73
CA SER A 224 14.84 1.96 1.34
C SER A 224 15.29 3.38 1.09
N GLN A 225 14.36 4.26 0.73
CA GLN A 225 14.59 5.68 0.51
C GLN A 225 13.63 6.50 1.38
N PRO A 226 14.10 7.49 2.15
CA PRO A 226 13.22 8.30 3.00
C PRO A 226 12.20 9.09 2.17
N GLY A 227 11.02 9.31 2.73
CA GLY A 227 10.04 10.22 2.17
C GLY A 227 10.54 11.67 2.23
N ALA A 228 10.01 12.51 1.33
CA ALA A 228 10.30 13.92 1.24
C ALA A 228 9.20 14.77 1.91
N ALA A 229 9.42 16.09 1.96
CA ALA A 229 8.44 17.04 2.48
C ALA A 229 7.13 17.03 1.63
N PRO A 230 5.99 17.51 2.17
CA PRO A 230 4.71 17.49 1.44
C PRO A 230 4.80 18.14 0.05
N GLY A 231 4.48 17.38 -0.99
CA GLY A 231 4.49 17.82 -2.39
C GLY A 231 4.66 16.65 -3.36
N PRO A 232 4.66 16.90 -4.68
CA PRO A 232 4.97 15.87 -5.66
C PRO A 232 6.47 15.61 -5.74
N HIS A 233 6.87 14.35 -5.81
CA HIS A 233 8.27 13.93 -5.91
C HIS A 233 8.44 12.77 -6.90
N SER A 234 9.67 12.56 -7.32
CA SER A 234 10.08 11.45 -8.18
C SER A 234 11.35 10.82 -7.64
N TYR A 235 11.42 9.50 -7.78
CA TYR A 235 12.46 8.68 -7.18
C TYR A 235 12.91 7.62 -8.17
N GLU A 236 14.15 7.18 -8.00
CA GLU A 236 14.80 6.19 -8.84
C GLU A 236 15.60 5.21 -7.98
N ALA A 237 15.66 3.97 -8.44
CA ALA A 237 16.38 2.87 -7.81
C ALA A 237 16.90 1.90 -8.87
N LEU A 238 17.92 1.12 -8.51
CA LEU A 238 18.53 0.12 -9.38
C LEU A 238 18.59 -1.22 -8.65
N ASP A 239 18.13 -2.29 -9.29
CA ASP A 239 18.53 -3.65 -8.96
C ASP A 239 19.68 -4.07 -9.88
N PRO A 240 20.94 -4.02 -9.40
CA PRO A 240 22.10 -4.32 -10.25
C PRO A 240 22.27 -5.81 -10.54
N ASN A 241 21.61 -6.68 -9.76
CA ASN A 241 21.77 -8.13 -9.85
C ASN A 241 20.40 -8.84 -9.71
N PRO A 242 19.48 -8.64 -10.68
CA PRO A 242 18.23 -9.38 -10.72
C PRO A 242 18.50 -10.86 -11.02
N ALA A 243 17.59 -11.75 -10.62
CA ALA A 243 17.71 -13.16 -10.99
C ALA A 243 17.45 -13.35 -12.49
N ASN A 244 17.97 -14.42 -13.08
CA ASN A 244 17.57 -14.78 -14.44
C ASN A 244 16.11 -15.26 -14.47
N GLY A 245 15.38 -14.88 -15.51
CA GLY A 245 13.94 -15.12 -15.62
C GLY A 245 13.11 -14.01 -14.98
N VAL A 246 11.89 -14.35 -14.57
CA VAL A 246 10.93 -13.37 -14.07
C VAL A 246 11.29 -12.92 -12.64
N ASN A 247 11.43 -11.61 -12.46
CA ASN A 247 11.56 -10.94 -11.18
C ASN A 247 10.32 -10.10 -10.92
N TYR A 248 9.89 -10.03 -9.67
CA TYR A 248 8.74 -9.26 -9.23
C TYR A 248 9.18 -8.16 -8.29
N TYR A 249 8.69 -6.94 -8.54
CA TYR A 249 9.00 -5.76 -7.74
C TYR A 249 7.73 -5.12 -7.22
N ARG A 250 7.78 -4.58 -6.01
CA ARG A 250 6.74 -3.73 -5.44
C ARG A 250 7.36 -2.65 -4.55
N LEU A 251 6.66 -1.55 -4.40
CA LEU A 251 7.01 -0.50 -3.45
C LEU A 251 6.17 -0.65 -2.18
N GLN A 252 6.81 -0.66 -1.02
CA GLN A 252 6.18 -0.54 0.28
C GLN A 252 6.33 0.89 0.78
N GLN A 253 5.21 1.55 1.05
CA GLN A 253 5.15 2.91 1.56
C GLN A 253 4.98 2.87 3.08
N LEU A 254 5.96 3.38 3.81
CA LEU A 254 5.94 3.50 5.26
C LEU A 254 5.44 4.88 5.66
N ARG A 255 4.60 4.92 6.70
CA ARG A 255 3.98 6.15 7.20
C ARG A 255 4.02 6.17 8.72
N SER A 256 4.04 7.37 9.29
CA SER A 256 4.13 7.53 10.75
C SER A 256 2.81 7.29 11.48
N ASP A 257 1.69 7.34 10.75
CA ASP A 257 0.34 7.41 11.30
C ASP A 257 -0.55 6.19 10.99
N ARG A 258 -0.13 5.31 10.07
CA ARG A 258 -0.92 4.13 9.63
C ARG A 258 -0.01 2.99 9.13
N PRO A 259 -0.55 1.76 9.00
CA PRO A 259 0.19 0.63 8.44
C PRO A 259 0.71 0.89 7.01
N PRO A 260 1.72 0.12 6.57
CA PRO A 260 2.29 0.27 5.23
C PRO A 260 1.28 -0.01 4.10
N VAL A 261 1.46 0.68 2.97
CA VAL A 261 0.69 0.47 1.74
C VAL A 261 1.62 -0.02 0.64
N TYR A 262 1.13 -0.90 -0.24
CA TYR A 262 1.93 -1.44 -1.33
C TYR A 262 1.44 -0.93 -2.69
N SER A 263 2.39 -0.74 -3.62
CA SER A 263 2.07 -0.55 -5.03
C SER A 263 1.52 -1.84 -5.64
N PRO A 264 0.95 -1.79 -6.86
CA PRO A 264 0.85 -2.96 -7.72
C PRO A 264 2.23 -3.61 -7.92
N ILE A 265 2.24 -4.93 -8.15
CA ILE A 265 3.45 -5.69 -8.46
C ILE A 265 3.79 -5.50 -9.94
N LYS A 266 5.08 -5.21 -10.23
CA LYS A 266 5.63 -5.19 -11.58
C LYS A 266 6.48 -6.43 -11.81
N ALA A 267 6.20 -7.17 -12.87
CA ALA A 267 7.00 -8.31 -13.29
C ALA A 267 7.95 -7.89 -14.41
N VAL A 268 9.21 -8.29 -14.32
CA VAL A 268 10.28 -7.99 -15.27
C VAL A 268 11.02 -9.28 -15.59
N ASP A 269 11.06 -9.67 -16.85
CA ASP A 269 11.79 -10.86 -17.29
C ASP A 269 13.22 -10.51 -17.70
N ILE A 270 14.20 -11.10 -17.01
CA ILE A 270 15.62 -10.99 -17.33
C ILE A 270 16.01 -12.18 -18.17
N VAL A 271 16.04 -11.97 -19.48
CA VAL A 271 16.56 -12.94 -20.43
C VAL A 271 18.09 -12.88 -20.38
N PRO A 272 18.78 -13.97 -19.99
CA PRO A 272 20.24 -13.99 -19.93
C PRO A 272 20.82 -13.72 -21.31
N VAL A 273 21.71 -12.73 -21.41
CA VAL A 273 22.49 -12.47 -22.62
C VAL A 273 23.83 -13.21 -22.48
N PRO A 274 24.26 -13.98 -23.50
CA PRO A 274 25.55 -14.65 -23.46
C PRO A 274 26.68 -13.64 -23.23
N TYR A 275 27.67 -14.03 -22.41
CA TYR A 275 28.90 -13.27 -22.28
C TYR A 275 29.66 -13.30 -23.62
N VAL A 276 29.83 -12.14 -24.24
CA VAL A 276 30.53 -12.00 -25.51
C VAL A 276 31.48 -10.82 -25.43
N VAL A 277 32.75 -11.06 -25.75
CA VAL A 277 33.75 -10.02 -25.96
C VAL A 277 34.04 -9.94 -27.45
N SER A 278 33.71 -8.81 -28.06
CA SER A 278 33.99 -8.52 -29.46
C SER A 278 35.23 -7.64 -29.57
N VAL A 279 36.18 -8.06 -30.41
CA VAL A 279 37.38 -7.29 -30.73
C VAL A 279 37.37 -7.01 -32.23
N TYR A 280 37.39 -5.74 -32.63
CA TYR A 280 37.32 -5.35 -34.05
C TYR A 280 37.97 -3.98 -34.32
N PRO A 281 38.37 -3.71 -35.58
CA PRO A 281 38.44 -4.68 -36.68
C PRO A 281 39.60 -5.67 -36.48
N VAL A 282 39.48 -6.84 -37.08
CA VAL A 282 40.58 -7.80 -37.23
C VAL A 282 40.59 -8.19 -38.71
N PRO A 283 41.56 -7.76 -39.55
CA PRO A 283 42.79 -7.01 -39.22
C PRO A 283 42.57 -5.56 -38.76
N ASN A 284 43.58 -4.95 -38.12
CA ASN A 284 43.58 -3.55 -37.67
C ASN A 284 44.89 -2.82 -38.00
N ASN A 285 44.84 -1.49 -37.92
CA ASN A 285 45.99 -0.60 -38.12
C ASN A 285 46.84 -0.34 -36.86
N GLY A 286 46.80 -1.26 -35.88
CA GLY A 286 47.46 -1.13 -34.58
C GLY A 286 46.57 -0.59 -33.47
N ASN A 287 45.37 -0.08 -33.79
CA ASN A 287 44.34 0.31 -32.84
C ASN A 287 43.08 -0.52 -33.07
N PHE A 288 42.35 -0.86 -32.01
CA PHE A 288 41.13 -1.67 -32.10
C PHE A 288 40.12 -1.27 -31.04
N PHE A 289 38.91 -1.79 -31.15
CA PHE A 289 37.83 -1.61 -30.19
C PHE A 289 37.55 -2.91 -29.45
N ILE A 290 37.18 -2.77 -28.18
CA ILE A 290 36.60 -3.84 -27.37
C ILE A 290 35.18 -3.45 -27.03
N LYS A 291 34.25 -4.38 -27.27
CA LYS A 291 32.86 -4.29 -26.81
C LYS A 291 32.52 -5.55 -26.04
N VAL A 292 31.85 -5.38 -24.90
CA VAL A 292 31.50 -6.48 -24.00
C VAL A 292 30.00 -6.49 -23.81
N GLN A 293 29.42 -7.68 -23.87
CA GLN A 293 28.04 -7.95 -23.47
C GLN A 293 28.02 -9.01 -22.37
N PRO A 294 27.09 -8.93 -21.40
CA PRO A 294 26.15 -7.81 -21.20
C PRO A 294 26.83 -6.51 -20.77
N ALA A 295 26.13 -5.40 -20.98
CA ALA A 295 26.61 -4.06 -20.66
C ALA A 295 26.76 -3.80 -19.13
N ALA A 296 26.17 -4.65 -18.28
CA ALA A 296 26.37 -4.62 -16.83
C ALA A 296 27.81 -4.90 -16.37
N ILE A 297 28.66 -5.50 -17.20
CA ILE A 297 30.06 -5.72 -16.85
C ILE A 297 30.79 -4.38 -16.89
N GLU A 298 31.18 -3.86 -15.73
CA GLU A 298 31.69 -2.49 -15.59
C GLU A 298 33.16 -2.33 -15.98
N SER A 299 33.99 -3.37 -15.86
CA SER A 299 35.41 -3.28 -16.18
C SER A 299 36.07 -4.61 -16.51
N GLY A 300 37.24 -4.54 -17.14
CA GLY A 300 38.10 -5.69 -17.41
C GLY A 300 39.57 -5.32 -17.53
N VAL A 301 40.45 -6.31 -17.50
CA VAL A 301 41.90 -6.15 -17.71
C VAL A 301 42.27 -6.72 -19.06
N LEU A 302 42.80 -5.87 -19.92
CA LEU A 302 43.37 -6.22 -21.20
C LEU A 302 44.88 -6.46 -21.06
N GLU A 303 45.37 -7.57 -21.60
CA GLU A 303 46.80 -7.87 -21.76
C GLU A 303 47.09 -8.30 -23.20
N LEU A 304 48.24 -7.86 -23.73
CA LEU A 304 48.78 -8.36 -25.00
C LEU A 304 50.13 -9.01 -24.72
N GLN A 305 50.29 -10.25 -25.18
CA GLN A 305 51.53 -11.01 -25.12
C GLN A 305 52.08 -11.24 -26.52
N ASP A 306 53.41 -11.24 -26.66
CA ASP A 306 54.03 -11.72 -27.90
C ASP A 306 53.94 -13.26 -28.02
N ILE A 307 54.40 -13.80 -29.14
CA ILE A 307 54.37 -15.26 -29.39
C ILE A 307 55.26 -16.08 -28.45
N THR A 308 56.15 -15.44 -27.70
CA THR A 308 57.00 -16.08 -26.68
C THR A 308 56.36 -16.05 -25.29
N GLY A 309 55.19 -15.43 -25.14
CA GLY A 309 54.47 -15.27 -23.88
C GLY A 309 54.88 -14.05 -23.06
N ARG A 310 55.75 -13.17 -23.59
CA ARG A 310 56.15 -11.95 -22.88
C ARG A 310 55.02 -10.93 -22.94
N ARG A 311 54.60 -10.42 -21.78
CA ARG A 311 53.58 -9.35 -21.68
C ARG A 311 54.14 -8.02 -22.19
N MET A 312 53.56 -7.53 -23.28
CA MET A 312 53.95 -6.29 -23.95
C MET A 312 53.03 -5.11 -23.59
N TYR A 313 51.77 -5.41 -23.26
CA TYR A 313 50.77 -4.40 -22.89
C TYR A 313 49.88 -4.88 -21.76
N ARG A 314 49.45 -3.96 -20.90
CA ARG A 314 48.42 -4.20 -19.88
C ARG A 314 47.66 -2.92 -19.59
N GLN A 315 46.34 -2.98 -19.61
CA GLN A 315 45.49 -1.84 -19.29
C GLN A 315 44.19 -2.31 -18.63
N ARG A 316 43.74 -1.60 -17.60
CA ARG A 316 42.36 -1.72 -17.11
C ARG A 316 41.44 -0.90 -18.01
N ILE A 317 40.41 -1.53 -18.54
CA ILE A 317 39.41 -0.93 -19.40
C ILE A 317 38.12 -0.77 -18.59
N GLU A 318 37.67 0.46 -18.43
CA GLU A 318 36.35 0.77 -17.87
C GLU A 318 35.31 0.67 -18.99
N LEU A 319 34.43 -0.33 -18.89
CA LEU A 319 33.40 -0.66 -19.87
C LEU A 319 32.15 0.14 -19.53
N ARG A 320 32.09 1.36 -20.05
CA ARG A 320 31.04 2.35 -19.74
C ARG A 320 29.66 1.88 -20.24
N ASN A 321 29.00 0.99 -19.51
CA ASN A 321 27.69 0.42 -19.80
C ASN A 321 27.59 -0.17 -21.23
N GLY A 322 28.54 -1.03 -21.59
CA GLY A 322 28.60 -1.68 -22.91
C GLY A 322 29.05 -0.79 -24.08
N ALA A 323 29.46 0.46 -23.82
CA ALA A 323 30.04 1.33 -24.84
C ALA A 323 31.39 0.78 -25.36
N GLU A 324 31.62 1.00 -26.65
CA GLU A 324 32.82 0.53 -27.36
C GLU A 324 34.05 1.29 -26.86
N GLN A 325 35.08 0.57 -26.41
CA GLN A 325 36.29 1.17 -25.87
C GLN A 325 37.42 1.05 -26.90
N GLN A 326 37.94 2.19 -27.33
CA GLN A 326 39.10 2.21 -28.23
C GLN A 326 40.39 1.95 -27.44
N VAL A 327 41.20 1.01 -27.93
CA VAL A 327 42.49 0.65 -27.38
C VAL A 327 43.59 1.07 -28.34
N ARG A 328 44.62 1.76 -27.81
CA ARG A 328 45.78 2.26 -28.56
C ARG A 328 47.08 1.79 -27.89
N PRO A 329 47.46 0.52 -28.08
CA PRO A 329 48.56 -0.07 -27.32
C PRO A 329 49.94 0.45 -27.73
N ASN A 330 50.07 1.11 -28.90
CA ASN A 330 51.32 1.64 -29.45
C ASN A 330 52.44 0.58 -29.51
N LEU A 331 52.12 -0.58 -30.06
CA LEU A 331 53.06 -1.69 -30.25
C LEU A 331 53.45 -1.81 -31.74
N ALA A 332 54.60 -2.44 -31.99
CA ALA A 332 55.05 -2.73 -33.35
C ALA A 332 54.11 -3.71 -34.08
N THR A 333 54.04 -3.61 -35.41
CA THR A 333 53.30 -4.56 -36.25
C THR A 333 53.76 -5.99 -36.00
N GLY A 334 52.82 -6.90 -35.76
CA GLY A 334 53.14 -8.29 -35.45
C GLY A 334 51.96 -9.10 -34.91
N MET A 335 52.20 -10.40 -34.68
CA MET A 335 51.22 -11.27 -34.04
C MET A 335 51.33 -11.19 -32.51
N TYR A 336 50.18 -11.05 -31.87
CA TYR A 336 50.02 -11.02 -30.42
C TYR A 336 48.90 -11.96 -29.99
N ILE A 337 48.96 -12.42 -28.74
CA ILE A 337 47.84 -13.06 -28.06
C ILE A 337 47.21 -12.04 -27.12
N LEU A 338 45.93 -11.75 -27.34
CA LEU A 338 45.11 -10.88 -26.52
C LEU A 338 44.43 -11.71 -25.44
N TYR A 339 44.56 -11.25 -24.20
CA TYR A 339 43.79 -11.71 -23.05
C TYR A 339 42.93 -10.56 -22.56
N PHE A 340 41.62 -10.78 -22.47
CA PHE A 340 40.72 -9.82 -21.85
C PHE A 340 39.94 -10.51 -20.75
N THR A 341 40.22 -10.15 -19.49
CA THR A 341 39.64 -10.79 -18.31
C THR A 341 38.67 -9.84 -17.61
N THR A 342 37.44 -10.30 -17.42
CA THR A 342 36.41 -9.65 -16.60
C THR A 342 36.02 -10.58 -15.44
N GLU A 343 35.10 -10.14 -14.59
CA GLU A 343 34.52 -11.02 -13.55
C GLU A 343 33.75 -12.22 -14.13
N ALA A 344 33.22 -12.09 -15.36
CA ALA A 344 32.43 -13.12 -16.02
C ALA A 344 33.30 -14.16 -16.77
N GLY A 345 34.57 -13.85 -17.04
CA GLY A 345 35.49 -14.77 -17.72
C GLY A 345 36.64 -14.10 -18.46
N THR A 346 37.38 -14.91 -19.22
CA THR A 346 38.53 -14.45 -20.01
C THR A 346 38.33 -14.79 -21.50
N LEU A 347 38.40 -13.78 -22.36
CA LEU A 347 38.61 -13.96 -23.80
C LEU A 347 40.10 -14.15 -24.08
N VAL A 348 40.44 -15.14 -24.89
CA VAL A 348 41.77 -15.30 -25.49
C VAL A 348 41.64 -15.27 -27.01
N GLN A 349 42.31 -14.33 -27.67
CA GLN A 349 42.23 -14.18 -29.12
C GLN A 349 43.59 -13.88 -29.74
N LYS A 350 43.91 -14.59 -30.82
CA LYS A 350 45.08 -14.26 -31.64
C LYS A 350 44.78 -13.01 -32.48
N MET A 351 45.68 -12.04 -32.43
CA MET A 351 45.52 -10.73 -33.05
C MET A 351 46.74 -10.42 -33.93
N LEU A 352 46.49 -9.91 -35.14
CA LEU A 352 47.50 -9.22 -35.93
C LEU A 352 47.33 -7.71 -35.69
N LEU A 353 48.38 -7.05 -35.19
CA LEU A 353 48.40 -5.59 -35.04
C LEU A 353 49.16 -4.97 -36.20
N GLY A 354 48.63 -3.88 -36.78
CA GLY A 354 49.29 -3.07 -37.80
C GLY A 354 49.39 -3.72 -39.18
N GLY A 355 48.35 -4.46 -39.57
CA GLY A 355 48.24 -5.18 -40.85
C GLY A 355 47.47 -4.44 -41.93
#